data_AF-A0A8R7P1P7-F1
#
_entry.id   AF-A0A8R7P1P7-F1
#
_cell.length_a   1.000
_cell.length_b   1.000
_cell.length_c   1.000
_cell.angle_alpha   90.00
_cell.angle_beta   90.00
_cell.angle_gamma   90.00
#
_symmetry.space_group_name_H-M   'P 1'
#
loop_
_entity.id
_entity.type
_entity.pdbx_description
1 polymer ?
#
loop_
_entity_poly.entity_id
_entity_poly.type
_entity_poly.pdbx_seq_one_letter_code
_entity_poly.pdbx_strand_id
1 'polypeptide(L)' 'MIALLPKKDGATRMSDYRPISLIHSIAKLITKVLSMRLAAVMDKIISPAQTAFQRGKCIHDSYLYVQNSVRALHRNKTP' A
#
# COMPACT_ATOMS: atom_id res chain seq x y z
N MET A 1 7.06 -19.26 -13.01
CA MET A 1 5.78 -19.29 -13.75
C MET A 1 5.09 -17.95 -13.57
N ILE A 2 4.54 -17.38 -14.65
CA ILE A 2 3.82 -16.10 -14.64
C ILE A 2 2.38 -16.38 -15.04
N ALA A 3 1.42 -15.88 -14.27
CA ALA A 3 0.00 -15.91 -14.59
C ALA A 3 -0.47 -14.49 -14.95
N LEU A 4 -1.36 -14.37 -15.95
CA LEU A 4 -1.92 -13.09 -16.36
C LEU A 4 -3.35 -12.96 -15.84
N LEU A 5 -3.61 -11.97 -14.98
CA LEU A 5 -4.98 -11.65 -14.52
C LEU A 5 -5.55 -10.47 -15.30
N PRO A 6 -6.77 -10.56 -15.85
CA PRO A 6 -7.42 -9.41 -16.48
C PRO A 6 -7.72 -8.34 -15.43
N LYS A 7 -7.46 -7.06 -15.76
CA LYS A 7 -7.77 -5.90 -14.91
C LYS A 7 -9.22 -5.42 -15.08
N LYS A 8 -9.86 -5.76 -16.20
CA LYS A 8 -11.20 -5.34 -16.60
C LYS A 8 -11.85 -6.43 -17.45
N ASP A 9 -13.18 -6.42 -17.52
CA ASP A 9 -13.93 -7.30 -18.42
C ASP A 9 -13.60 -7.00 -19.89
N GLY A 10 -13.51 -8.04 -20.72
CA GLY A 10 -13.16 -7.90 -22.13
C GLY A 10 -11.71 -7.47 -22.39
N ALA A 11 -10.77 -7.85 -21.52
CA ALA A 11 -9.34 -7.58 -21.71
C ALA A 11 -8.86 -8.15 -23.06
N THR A 12 -8.32 -7.29 -23.92
CA THR A 12 -7.88 -7.64 -25.29
C THR A 12 -6.43 -7.22 -25.56
N ARG A 13 -5.95 -6.17 -24.90
CA ARG A 13 -4.58 -5.68 -25.04
C ARG A 13 -3.71 -6.20 -23.91
N MET A 14 -2.42 -6.40 -24.15
CA MET A 14 -1.46 -6.84 -23.13
C MET A 14 -1.43 -5.92 -21.89
N SER A 15 -1.67 -4.62 -22.07
CA SER A 15 -1.77 -3.64 -20.98
C SER A 15 -2.95 -3.86 -20.03
N ASP A 16 -3.99 -4.55 -20.49
CA ASP A 16 -5.20 -4.86 -19.73
C ASP A 16 -4.99 -6.03 -18.76
N TYR A 17 -3.85 -6.72 -18.85
CA TYR A 17 -3.48 -7.79 -17.94
C TYR A 17 -2.50 -7.31 -16.87
N ARG A 18 -2.61 -7.89 -15.69
CA ARG A 18 -1.65 -7.77 -14.59
C ARG A 18 -0.89 -9.09 -14.48
N PRO A 19 0.43 -9.10 -14.74
CA PRO A 19 1.23 -10.30 -14.50
C PRO A 19 1.39 -10.53 -13.00
N ILE A 20 1.25 -11.80 -12.58
CA ILE A 20 1.51 -12.27 -11.23
C ILE A 20 2.53 -13.39 -11.30
N SER A 21 3.61 -13.24 -10.54
CA SER A 21 4.62 -14.27 -10.35
C SER A 21 4.12 -15.29 -9.32
N LEU A 22 4.02 -16.55 -9.74
CA LEU A 22 3.75 -17.66 -8.83
C LEU A 22 5.08 -18.12 -8.22
N ILE A 23 5.38 -17.57 -7.04
CA ILE A 23 6.56 -17.90 -6.24
C ILE A 23 6.34 -19.16 -5.41
N HIS A 24 7.44 -19.88 -5.13
CA HIS A 24 7.40 -21.08 -4.30
C HIS A 24 7.02 -20.75 -2.84
N SER A 25 6.35 -21.69 -2.15
CA SER A 25 5.82 -21.50 -0.79
C SER A 25 6.89 -21.10 0.23
N ILE A 26 8.08 -21.68 0.14
CA ILE A 26 9.22 -21.38 1.01
C ILE A 26 9.63 -19.90 0.92
N ALA A 27 9.74 -19.36 -0.31
CA ALA A 27 10.07 -17.95 -0.50
C ALA A 27 9.01 -17.05 0.14
N LYS A 28 7.72 -17.40 -0.03
CA LYS A 28 6.60 -16.68 0.59
C LYS A 28 6.64 -16.72 2.12
N LEU A 29 7.04 -17.86 2.70
CA LEU A 29 7.21 -18.02 4.15
C LEU A 29 8.31 -17.10 4.68
N ILE A 30 9.48 -17.11 4.04
CA ILE A 30 10.61 -16.24 4.42
C ILE A 30 10.22 -14.77 4.34
N THR A 31 9.57 -14.34 3.24
CA THR A 31 9.06 -12.97 3.10
C THR A 31 8.06 -12.61 4.20
N LYS A 32 7.18 -13.55 4.59
CA LYS A 32 6.20 -13.30 5.66
C LYS A 32 6.88 -13.12 7.01
N VAL A 33 7.85 -13.96 7.35
CA VAL A 33 8.64 -13.82 8.60
C VAL A 33 9.34 -12.46 8.64
N LEU A 34 10.00 -12.08 7.55
CA LEU A 34 10.69 -10.79 7.47
C LEU A 34 9.72 -9.60 7.61
N SER A 35 8.57 -9.66 6.94
CA SER A 35 7.52 -8.64 7.04
C SER A 35 6.99 -8.48 8.46
N MET A 36 6.79 -9.59 9.20
CA MET A 36 6.35 -9.54 10.60
C MET A 36 7.39 -8.89 11.52
N ARG A 37 8.68 -9.16 11.29
CA ARG A 37 9.77 -8.51 12.04
C ARG A 37 9.85 -7.02 11.73
N LEU A 38 9.72 -6.64 10.45
CA LEU A 38 9.74 -5.24 10.03
C LEU A 38 8.55 -4.47 10.59
N ALA A 39 7.37 -5.08 10.64
CA ALA A 39 6.17 -4.45 11.19
C ALA A 39 6.34 -3.97 12.64
N ALA A 40 7.18 -4.63 13.45
CA ALA A 40 7.43 -4.25 14.84
C ALA A 40 8.22 -2.93 15.00
N VAL A 41 8.94 -2.52 13.96
CA VAL A 41 9.75 -1.27 13.97
C VAL A 41 9.26 -0.24 12.96
N MET A 42 8.24 -0.59 12.17
CA MET A 42 7.73 0.24 11.06
C MET A 42 7.37 1.65 11.53
N ASP A 43 6.68 1.78 12.67
CA ASP A 43 6.22 3.05 13.22
C ASP A 43 7.34 4.05 13.53
N LYS A 44 8.58 3.56 13.70
CA LYS A 44 9.76 4.40 13.99
C LYS A 44 10.49 4.85 12.73
N ILE A 45 10.28 4.18 11.60
CA ILE A 45 11.05 4.39 10.36
C ILE A 45 10.23 5.05 9.25
N ILE A 46 8.90 5.01 9.33
CA ILE A 46 8.02 5.65 8.33
C ILE A 46 7.42 6.95 8.84
N SER A 47 7.12 7.85 7.91
CA SER A 47 6.39 9.09 8.21
C SER A 47 5.00 8.79 8.77
N PRO A 48 4.48 9.60 9.72
CA PRO A 48 3.10 9.50 10.17
C PRO A 48 2.06 9.59 9.05
N ALA A 49 2.40 10.30 7.96
CA ALA A 49 1.56 10.43 6.77
C ALA A 49 1.38 9.12 5.99
N GLN A 50 2.30 8.16 6.16
CA GLN A 50 2.21 6.86 5.52
C GLN A 50 1.22 6.01 6.32
N THR A 51 0.04 5.79 5.75
CA THR A 51 -1.03 4.98 6.39
C THR A 51 -1.32 3.68 5.63
N ALA A 52 -0.90 3.58 4.37
CA ALA A 52 -1.08 2.38 3.56
C ALA A 52 -0.22 1.21 4.07
N PHE A 53 -0.79 0.01 4.04
CA PHE A 53 -0.12 -1.25 4.38
C PHE A 53 0.49 -1.33 5.80
N GLN A 54 0.02 -0.48 6.72
CA GLN A 54 0.45 -0.47 8.11
C GLN A 54 -0.59 -1.17 8.99
N ARG A 55 -0.10 -1.94 9.98
CA ARG A 55 -0.98 -2.63 10.93
C ARG A 55 -1.76 -1.59 11.75
N GLY A 56 -3.07 -1.80 11.87
CA GLY A 56 -3.95 -0.95 12.68
C GLY A 56 -4.36 0.38 12.02
N LYS A 57 -3.91 0.65 10.79
CA LYS A 57 -4.37 1.79 9.98
C LYS A 57 -5.25 1.33 8.84
N CYS A 58 -6.12 2.22 8.39
CA CYS A 58 -7.04 2.02 7.29
C CYS A 58 -6.95 3.17 6.27
N ILE A 59 -7.60 3.00 5.12
CA ILE A 59 -7.60 4.02 4.06
C ILE A 59 -8.24 5.33 4.52
N HIS A 60 -9.16 5.27 5.48
CA HIS A 60 -9.81 6.44 6.05
C HIS A 60 -8.83 7.32 6.83
N ASP A 61 -7.83 6.74 7.49
CA ASP A 61 -6.79 7.51 8.18
C ASP A 61 -5.98 8.37 7.20
N SER A 62 -5.74 7.84 5.98
CA SER A 62 -5.10 8.61 4.91
C SER A 62 -5.95 9.80 4.50
N TYR A 63 -7.26 9.58 4.31
CA TYR A 63 -8.20 10.62 3.93
C TYR A 63 -8.30 11.72 5.00
N LEU A 64 -8.45 11.34 6.27
CA LEU A 64 -8.50 12.28 7.39
C LEU A 64 -7.21 13.07 7.53
N TYR A 65 -6.05 12.44 7.33
CA TYR A 65 -4.76 13.12 7.36
C TYR A 65 -4.74 14.26 6.32
N VAL A 66 -5.06 13.95 5.06
CA VAL A 66 -5.09 14.96 3.98
C VAL A 66 -6.13 16.05 4.24
N GLN A 67 -7.34 15.68 4.65
CA GLN A 67 -8.41 16.63 4.93
C GLN A 67 -8.01 17.62 6.05
N ASN A 68 -7.41 17.11 7.12
CA ASN A 68 -6.94 17.94 8.24
C ASN A 68 -5.77 18.83 7.83
N SER A 69 -4.83 18.34 7.03
CA SER A 69 -3.73 19.13 6.48
C SER A 69 -4.24 20.30 5.62
N VAL A 70 -5.18 20.04 4.71
CA VAL A 70 -5.80 21.11 3.87
C VAL A 70 -6.53 22.13 4.73
N ARG A 71 -7.32 21.66 5.72
CA ARG A 71 -8.04 22.55 6.63
C ARG A 71 -7.08 23.42 7.45
N ALA A 72 -5.97 22.87 7.93
CA ALA A 72 -4.96 23.61 8.68
C ALA A 72 -4.28 24.67 7.81
N LEU A 73 -3.94 24.34 6.55
CA LEU A 73 -3.36 25.28 5.60
C LEU A 73 -4.31 26.45 5.31
N HIS A 74 -5.58 26.15 4.99
CA HIS A 74 -6.60 27.18 4.76
C HIS A 74 -6.82 28.08 5.99
N ARG A 75 -6.74 27.53 7.20
CA ARG A 75 -6.89 28.30 8.45
C ARG A 75 -5.69 29.24 8.68
N ASN A 76 -4.50 28.84 8.26
CA ASN A 76 -3.27 29.58 8.52
C ASN A 76 -2.96 30.67 7.48
N LYS A 77 -3.78 30.83 6.42
CA LYS A 77 -3.62 31.89 5.38
C LYS A 77 -2.20 32.04 4.82
N THR A 78 -1.38 31.00 4.87
CA THR A 78 -0.10 30.96 4.16
C THR A 78 -0.35 30.36 2.78
N PRO A 79 -0.01 31.06 1.68
CA PRO A 79 -0.13 30.53 0.33
C PRO A 79 0.67 29.24 0.16
#